data_AF-A0A936ZT49-F1
#
_entry.id   AF-A0A936ZT49-F1
#
_cell.length_a   1.000
_cell.length_b   1.000
_cell.length_c   1.000
_cell.angle_alpha   90.00
_cell.angle_beta   90.00
_cell.angle_gamma   90.00
#
_symmetry.space_group_name_H-M   'P 1'
#
loop_
_entity.id
_entity.type
_entity.pdbx_description
1 polymer ?
#
loop_
_entity_poly.entity_id
_entity_poly.type
_entity_poly.pdbx_seq_one_letter_code
_entity_poly.pdbx_strand_id
1 'polypeptide(L)'
;MSTPIHDASVEWREEVSPFIKVATLELPVQAVNAPSRKDLDERIAFSPGNALMAHRPVGDLNLARVHLYRAMAHERRALHGLKPIEPRAEDFDAAD
;
A
#
# COMPACT_ATOMS: atom_id res chain seq x y z
N MET A 1 5.10 21.32 -21.73
CA MET A 1 5.66 20.67 -20.51
C MET A 1 4.93 19.36 -20.35
N SER A 2 5.65 18.24 -20.22
CA SER A 2 5.04 16.90 -20.15
C SER A 2 5.03 16.44 -18.69
N THR A 3 3.85 16.34 -18.09
CA THR A 3 3.59 15.63 -16.84
C THR A 3 2.69 14.42 -17.18
N PRO A 4 3.23 13.41 -17.88
CA PRO A 4 2.39 12.37 -18.47
C PRO A 4 1.91 11.41 -17.37
N ILE A 5 0.63 11.51 -16.99
CA ILE A 5 0.02 10.63 -15.97
C ILE A 5 -0.05 9.15 -16.40
N HIS A 6 0.08 8.87 -17.70
CA HIS A 6 0.03 7.51 -18.27
C HIS A 6 1.42 6.91 -18.54
N ASP A 7 2.50 7.67 -18.36
CA ASP A 7 3.87 7.21 -18.60
C ASP A 7 4.71 7.37 -17.33
N ALA A 8 4.76 6.31 -16.53
CA ALA A 8 5.53 6.28 -15.29
C ALA A 8 7.06 6.19 -15.51
N SER A 9 7.52 6.08 -16.77
CA SER A 9 8.97 6.09 -17.08
C SER A 9 9.54 7.50 -17.19
N VAL A 10 8.66 8.52 -17.25
CA VAL A 10 9.05 9.93 -17.38
C VAL A 10 8.90 10.62 -16.02
N GLU A 11 10.04 11.04 -15.47
CA GLU A 11 10.08 11.86 -14.27
C GLU A 11 9.42 13.23 -14.51
N TRP A 12 8.65 13.70 -13.52
CA TRP A 12 8.11 15.05 -13.52
C TRP A 12 9.12 16.00 -12.90
N ARG A 13 9.60 16.93 -13.71
CA ARG A 13 10.57 17.93 -13.30
C ARG A 13 10.05 18.85 -12.20
N GLU A 14 10.86 19.09 -11.17
CA GLU A 14 10.49 19.92 -10.01
C GLU A 14 10.16 21.37 -10.37
N GLU A 15 10.73 21.93 -11.46
CA GLU A 15 10.43 23.32 -11.86
C GLU A 15 8.98 23.51 -12.32
N VAL A 16 8.29 22.42 -12.69
CA VAL A 16 6.88 22.43 -13.09
C VAL A 16 5.98 21.67 -12.11
N SER A 17 6.55 20.85 -11.24
CA SER A 17 5.86 20.04 -10.23
C SER A 17 6.67 20.02 -8.93
N PRO A 18 6.71 21.13 -8.17
CA PRO A 18 7.49 21.21 -6.94
C PRO A 18 6.92 20.30 -5.84
N PHE A 19 7.79 19.80 -4.96
CA PHE A 19 7.36 19.03 -3.80
C PHE A 19 6.56 19.87 -2.81
N ILE A 20 5.45 19.30 -2.33
CA ILE A 20 4.62 19.87 -1.26
C ILE A 20 4.72 18.93 -0.05
N LYS A 21 5.19 19.43 1.10
CA LYS A 21 5.26 18.65 2.33
C LYS A 21 3.85 18.36 2.84
N VAL A 22 3.47 17.08 2.87
CA VAL A 22 2.14 16.64 3.35
C VAL A 22 2.19 16.22 4.83
N ALA A 23 3.19 15.44 5.22
CA ALA A 23 3.33 14.92 6.58
C ALA A 23 4.77 14.51 6.90
N THR A 24 5.04 14.23 8.17
CA THR A 24 6.23 13.51 8.63
C THR A 24 5.75 12.15 9.17
N LEU A 25 6.37 11.06 8.73
CA LEU A 25 6.13 9.72 9.27
C LEU A 25 7.29 9.33 10.19
N GLU A 26 6.99 9.05 11.45
CA GLU A 26 7.96 8.54 12.43
C GLU A 26 7.72 7.05 12.66
N LEU A 27 8.73 6.22 12.42
CA LEU A 27 8.66 4.78 12.60
C LEU A 27 9.57 4.37 13.76
N PRO A 28 9.03 4.05 14.95
CA PRO A 28 9.83 3.57 16.07
C PRO A 28 10.39 2.18 15.78
N VAL A 29 11.43 1.78 16.53
CA VAL A 29 12.00 0.43 16.47
C VAL A 29 10.93 -0.60 16.84
N GLN A 30 10.81 -1.64 16.04
CA GLN A 30 9.80 -2.69 16.20
C GLN A 30 10.43 -4.08 16.08
N ALA A 31 9.89 -5.05 16.82
CA ALA A 31 10.22 -6.46 16.65
C ALA A 31 9.46 -7.03 15.43
N VAL A 32 9.96 -6.77 14.22
CA VAL A 32 9.26 -7.13 12.97
C VAL A 32 9.28 -8.62 12.62
N ASN A 33 10.22 -9.38 13.19
CA ASN A 33 10.39 -10.81 12.90
C ASN A 33 9.61 -11.74 13.84
N ALA A 34 8.81 -11.17 14.74
CA ALA A 34 8.04 -11.92 15.70
C ALA A 34 6.98 -12.80 15.00
N PRO A 35 6.67 -14.02 15.50
CA PRO A 35 5.69 -14.90 14.86
C PRO A 35 4.32 -14.23 14.67
N SER A 36 3.87 -13.42 15.64
CA SER A 36 2.64 -12.65 15.55
C SER A 36 2.62 -11.69 14.34
N ARG A 37 3.76 -11.02 14.08
CA ARG A 37 3.92 -10.11 12.93
C ARG A 37 3.85 -10.83 11.61
N LYS A 38 4.48 -12.00 11.50
CA LYS A 38 4.43 -12.79 10.27
C LYS A 38 3.00 -13.25 9.95
N ASP A 39 2.23 -13.69 10.96
CA ASP A 39 0.82 -14.05 10.75
C ASP A 39 -0.02 -12.82 10.35
N LEU A 40 0.23 -11.66 10.96
CA LEU A 40 -0.44 -10.41 10.59
C LEU A 40 -0.13 -10.00 9.14
N ASP A 41 1.15 -10.03 8.73
CA ASP A 41 1.62 -9.67 7.39
C ASP A 41 0.96 -10.51 6.29
N GLU A 42 0.71 -11.79 6.58
CA GLU A 42 0.02 -12.70 5.65
C GLU A 42 -1.46 -12.33 5.46
N ARG A 43 -2.10 -11.74 6.47
CA ARG A 43 -3.52 -11.37 6.46
C ARG A 43 -3.78 -10.00 5.86
N ILE A 44 -2.90 -9.03 6.10
CA ILE A 44 -3.05 -7.66 5.60
C ILE A 44 -2.58 -7.52 4.15
N ALA A 45 -3.02 -6.46 3.47
CA ALA A 45 -2.58 -6.16 2.12
C ALA A 45 -2.63 -4.64 1.85
N PHE A 46 -1.63 -4.16 1.11
CA PHE A 46 -1.62 -2.80 0.59
C PHE A 46 -2.14 -2.78 -0.85
N SER A 47 -2.83 -1.71 -1.23
CA SER A 47 -3.27 -1.48 -2.60
C SER A 47 -3.37 0.01 -2.88
N PRO A 48 -2.99 0.50 -4.08
CA PRO A 48 -3.24 1.89 -4.47
C PRO A 48 -4.75 2.22 -4.54
N GLY A 49 -5.61 1.21 -4.53
CA GLY A 49 -7.06 1.39 -4.43
C GLY A 49 -7.56 1.61 -3.00
N ASN A 50 -6.73 1.40 -1.96
CA ASN A 50 -7.08 1.75 -0.59
C ASN A 50 -6.87 3.25 -0.37
N ALA A 51 -7.77 4.05 -0.93
CA ALA A 51 -7.71 5.49 -0.95
C ALA A 51 -9.11 6.11 -0.83
N LEU A 52 -9.17 7.36 -0.37
CA LEU A 52 -10.39 8.16 -0.44
C LEU A 52 -10.81 8.36 -1.90
N MET A 53 -12.10 8.58 -2.15
CA MET A 53 -12.61 8.84 -3.51
C MET A 53 -11.90 10.01 -4.19
N ALA A 54 -11.57 11.06 -3.45
CA ALA A 54 -10.82 12.22 -3.93
C ALA A 54 -9.38 11.88 -4.39
N HIS A 55 -8.82 10.77 -3.88
CA HIS A 55 -7.47 10.29 -4.18
C HIS A 55 -7.49 8.99 -4.98
N ARG A 56 -8.59 8.71 -5.69
CA ARG A 56 -8.71 7.51 -6.51
C ARG A 56 -7.51 7.38 -7.47
N PRO A 57 -6.99 6.17 -7.70
CA PRO A 57 -5.87 5.96 -8.60
C PRO A 57 -6.20 6.42 -10.02
N VAL A 58 -5.23 7.04 -10.68
CA VAL A 58 -5.30 7.51 -12.07
C VAL A 58 -4.13 6.95 -12.88
N GLY A 59 -4.32 6.92 -14.20
CA GLY A 59 -3.38 6.31 -15.14
C GLY A 59 -3.55 4.78 -15.23
N ASP A 60 -3.29 4.24 -16.42
CA ASP A 60 -3.58 2.84 -16.73
C ASP A 60 -2.81 1.87 -15.83
N LEU A 61 -1.58 2.22 -15.47
CA LEU A 61 -0.74 1.42 -14.59
C LEU A 61 -1.34 1.29 -13.18
N ASN A 62 -1.80 2.38 -12.56
CA ASN A 62 -2.36 2.30 -11.21
C ASN A 62 -3.71 1.60 -11.22
N LEU A 63 -4.55 1.81 -12.25
CA LEU A 63 -5.79 1.07 -12.43
C LEU A 63 -5.53 -0.44 -12.52
N ALA A 64 -4.56 -0.86 -13.33
CA ALA A 64 -4.14 -2.26 -13.41
C ALA A 64 -3.63 -2.80 -12.06
N ARG A 65 -2.85 -2.00 -11.32
CA ARG A 65 -2.36 -2.38 -9.99
C ARG A 65 -3.48 -2.62 -8.99
N VAL A 66 -4.58 -1.87 -9.01
CA VAL A 66 -5.74 -2.13 -8.12
C VAL A 66 -6.25 -3.56 -8.32
N HIS A 67 -6.42 -3.98 -9.57
CA HIS A 67 -6.88 -5.33 -9.90
C HIS A 67 -5.85 -6.39 -9.50
N LEU A 68 -4.58 -6.18 -9.85
CA LEU A 68 -3.51 -7.15 -9.60
C LEU A 68 -3.26 -7.36 -8.11
N TYR A 69 -3.16 -6.28 -7.31
CA TYR A 69 -2.92 -6.39 -5.86
C TYR A 69 -4.09 -7.09 -5.16
N ARG A 70 -5.33 -6.86 -5.60
CA ARG A 70 -6.51 -7.57 -5.07
C ARG A 70 -6.43 -9.06 -5.37
N ALA A 71 -6.08 -9.44 -6.61
CA ALA A 71 -5.94 -10.84 -7.01
C ALA A 71 -4.79 -11.52 -6.23
N MET A 72 -3.61 -10.92 -6.18
CA MET A 72 -2.46 -11.48 -5.46
C MET A 72 -2.74 -11.66 -3.96
N ALA A 73 -3.40 -10.69 -3.33
CA ALA A 73 -3.76 -10.78 -1.91
C ALA A 73 -4.81 -11.87 -1.65
N HIS A 74 -5.75 -12.07 -2.58
CA HIS A 74 -6.70 -13.19 -2.51
C HIS A 74 -5.97 -14.53 -2.61
N GLU A 75 -5.14 -14.73 -3.64
CA GLU A 75 -4.44 -15.99 -3.87
C GLU A 75 -3.49 -16.34 -2.71
N ARG A 76 -2.68 -15.38 -2.23
CA ARG A 76 -1.79 -15.60 -1.08
C ARG A 76 -2.56 -16.10 0.14
N ARG A 77 -3.68 -15.47 0.46
CA ARG A 77 -4.52 -15.87 1.61
C ARG A 77 -5.19 -17.22 1.39
N ALA A 78 -5.67 -17.50 0.17
CA ALA A 78 -6.28 -18.78 -0.17
C ALA A 78 -5.29 -19.95 0.00
N LEU A 79 -4.04 -19.77 -0.43
CA LEU A 79 -2.98 -20.77 -0.26
C LEU A 79 -2.68 -21.07 1.22
N HIS A 80 -2.82 -20.07 2.10
CA HIS A 80 -2.56 -20.21 3.53
C HIS A 80 -3.82 -20.50 4.36
N GLY A 81 -5.01 -20.58 3.74
CA GLY A 81 -6.28 -20.76 4.45
C GLY A 81 -6.65 -19.58 5.36
N LEU A 82 -6.12 -18.38 5.08
CA LEU A 82 -6.27 -17.19 5.90
C LEU A 82 -7.44 -16.31 5.44
N LYS A 83 -8.01 -15.55 6.37
CA LYS A 83 -9.05 -14.55 6.08
C LYS A 83 -8.44 -13.14 6.06
N PRO A 84 -8.94 -12.23 5.20
CA PRO A 84 -8.59 -10.81 5.30
C PRO A 84 -8.96 -10.26 6.66
N ILE A 85 -8.15 -9.32 7.13
CA ILE A 85 -8.48 -8.43 8.24
C ILE A 85 -8.27 -6.98 7.79
N GLU A 86 -9.08 -6.07 8.32
CA GLU A 86 -8.80 -4.63 8.24
C GLU A 86 -8.00 -4.27 9.50
N PRO A 87 -6.71 -3.91 9.37
CA PRO A 87 -5.85 -3.75 10.52
C PRO A 87 -6.23 -2.51 11.36
N ARG A 88 -6.25 -2.68 12.67
CA ARG A 88 -6.43 -1.66 13.70
C ARG A 88 -5.14 -1.50 14.49
N ALA A 89 -5.01 -0.41 15.23
CA ALA A 89 -3.86 -0.18 16.10
C ALA A 89 -3.59 -1.38 17.04
N GLU A 90 -4.65 -1.93 17.62
CA GLU A 90 -4.61 -3.07 18.54
C GLU A 90 -4.01 -4.35 17.92
N ASP A 91 -4.20 -4.57 16.61
CA ASP A 91 -3.62 -5.73 15.90
C ASP A 91 -2.09 -5.65 15.86
N PHE A 92 -1.54 -4.44 16.01
CA PHE A 92 -0.11 -4.22 16.10
C PHE A 92 0.42 -4.20 17.54
N ASP A 93 -0.42 -4.22 18.56
CA ASP A 93 -0.01 -4.22 19.97
C ASP A 93 -0.01 -5.63 20.59
N ALA A 94 -0.49 -6.63 19.85
CA ALA A 94 -0.47 -8.03 20.26
C ALA A 94 0.99 -8.46 20.54
N ALA A 95 1.31 -8.53 21.82
CA ALA A 95 2.64 -8.76 22.35
C ALA A 95 3.19 -10.14 21.95
N ASP A 96 4.41 -10.12 21.42
CA ASP A 96 5.41 -11.13 21.75
C ASP A 96 6.33 -10.54 22.83
#